data_AF-A0A9W8M3B7-F1
#
_entry.id   AF-A0A9W8M3B7-F1
#
_cell.length_a   1.000
_cell.length_b   1.000
_cell.length_c   1.000
_cell.angle_alpha   90.00
_cell.angle_beta   90.00
_cell.angle_gamma   90.00
#
_symmetry.space_group_name_H-M   'P 1'
#
loop_
_entity.id
_entity.type
_entity.pdbx_description
1 polymer ?
#
loop_
_entity_poly.entity_id
_entity_poly.type
_entity_poly.pdbx_seq_one_letter_code
_entity_poly.pdbx_strand_id
1 'polypeptide(L)'
;MLKAAKDVAARQASMRLSSADASTLHGIFAVNKPPGISCAGLLDYFKRNITKGSSSMSFSEHFDREQALRTKVDNHKKKARRRFVPSNIRVGHGGTLDVEAAGVLVFGINNGCKQLGEYLVGGKSYLATGLLGVATESYDAEGNVTLLADTASVAGSKIQDAIPQFIGDIMQRPPIYSAIKLDGKRLYEYARGGENIPTEIKPRSVTVSDVKLLYYENQETGEKIGRQVMLPTDYADYYATGRYEWQKLAGAPVVGQPLLPFANQPTAPKFQLLINSGGGVYVRSLIHDLGQAVGSAATMVSLVRTSQGPLRLDRDTIEPEDLVYMDRVKEAIHHADSVIQSIQ
;
A
#
# COMPACT_ATOMS: atom_id res chain seq x y z
N MET A 1 6.22 18.58 20.19
CA MET A 1 5.93 18.14 21.58
C MET A 1 4.57 18.59 22.13
N LEU A 2 4.15 19.87 22.03
CA LEU A 2 2.84 20.31 22.54
C LEU A 2 1.62 19.71 21.79
N LYS A 3 1.74 19.35 20.51
CA LYS A 3 0.64 18.80 19.69
C LYS A 3 0.43 17.30 19.91
N ALA A 4 1.50 16.51 19.94
CA ALA A 4 1.43 15.08 20.31
C ALA A 4 0.84 14.85 21.71
N ALA A 5 1.14 15.73 22.68
CA ALA A 5 0.52 15.70 24.00
C ALA A 5 -0.98 16.07 23.96
N LYS A 6 -1.38 16.99 23.07
CA LYS A 6 -2.80 17.32 22.81
C LYS A 6 -3.54 16.21 22.09
N ASP A 7 -2.91 15.50 21.15
CA ASP A 7 -3.52 14.37 20.42
C ASP A 7 -3.67 13.13 21.31
N VAL A 8 -2.70 12.87 22.21
CA VAL A 8 -2.84 11.85 23.26
C VAL A 8 -3.95 12.20 24.24
N ALA A 9 -4.04 13.47 24.66
CA ALA A 9 -5.13 13.95 25.53
C ALA A 9 -6.50 13.92 24.83
N ALA A 10 -6.57 14.24 23.53
CA ALA A 10 -7.79 14.16 22.71
C ALA A 10 -8.24 12.71 22.50
N ARG A 11 -7.29 11.77 22.29
CA ARG A 11 -7.56 10.33 22.25
C ARG A 11 -8.11 9.80 23.59
N GLN A 12 -7.69 10.36 24.71
CA GLN A 12 -8.22 10.02 26.04
C GLN A 12 -9.63 10.60 26.31
N ALA A 13 -10.01 11.69 25.63
CA ALA A 13 -11.30 12.36 25.80
C ALA A 13 -12.41 11.87 24.83
N SER A 14 -12.05 11.23 23.71
CA SER A 14 -13.03 10.79 22.69
C SER A 14 -13.70 9.46 23.06
N MET A 15 -15.00 9.37 22.76
CA MET A 15 -15.82 8.21 23.08
C MET A 15 -15.50 7.05 22.11
N ARG A 16 -15.22 5.86 22.67
CA ARG A 16 -14.97 4.65 21.87
C ARG A 16 -16.22 4.22 21.11
N LEU A 17 -16.01 3.64 19.93
CA LEU A 17 -17.04 3.06 19.05
C LEU A 17 -18.06 2.19 19.77
N SER A 18 -19.36 2.52 19.64
CA SER A 18 -20.46 1.59 19.92
C SER A 18 -21.15 1.15 18.61
N SER A 19 -21.80 -0.01 18.64
CA SER A 19 -22.53 -0.51 17.45
C SER A 19 -23.73 0.37 17.07
N ALA A 20 -24.32 1.10 18.02
CA ALA A 20 -25.39 2.05 17.75
C ALA A 20 -24.85 3.26 16.99
N ASP A 21 -23.70 3.80 17.39
CA ASP A 21 -23.13 4.99 16.76
C ASP A 21 -22.66 4.72 15.33
N ALA A 22 -22.02 3.57 15.10
CA ALA A 22 -21.57 3.16 13.77
C ALA A 22 -22.72 2.94 12.77
N SER A 23 -23.94 2.66 13.24
CA SER A 23 -25.12 2.54 12.37
C SER A 23 -25.55 3.88 11.75
N THR A 24 -25.14 5.00 12.37
CA THR A 24 -25.47 6.36 11.91
C THR A 24 -24.43 6.98 10.98
N LEU A 25 -23.26 6.34 10.82
CA LEU A 25 -22.22 6.83 9.93
C LEU A 25 -22.48 6.39 8.49
N HIS A 26 -22.49 7.35 7.58
CA HIS A 26 -22.64 7.08 6.15
C HIS A 26 -21.63 7.92 5.40
N GLY A 27 -20.74 7.27 4.65
CA GLY A 27 -19.78 7.98 3.82
C GLY A 27 -18.50 7.21 3.62
N ILE A 28 -17.55 7.86 2.98
CA ILE A 28 -16.22 7.35 2.77
C ILE A 28 -15.21 8.18 3.54
N PHE A 29 -14.05 7.60 3.81
CA PHE A 29 -12.92 8.28 4.43
C PHE A 29 -11.64 7.53 4.07
N ALA A 30 -10.49 8.21 4.12
CA ALA A 30 -9.22 7.56 3.85
C ALA A 30 -8.49 7.17 5.13
N VAL A 31 -7.85 6.01 5.11
CA VAL A 31 -7.01 5.51 6.20
C VAL A 31 -5.57 5.41 5.71
N ASN A 32 -4.61 5.83 6.53
CA ASN A 32 -3.20 5.58 6.30
C ASN A 32 -2.90 4.12 6.65
N LYS A 33 -2.83 3.25 5.64
CA LYS A 33 -2.54 1.84 5.86
C LYS A 33 -1.02 1.69 6.06
N PRO A 34 -0.53 1.16 7.20
CA PRO A 34 0.89 0.88 7.39
C PRO A 34 1.30 -0.37 6.58
N PRO A 35 2.60 -0.53 6.27
CA PRO A 35 3.11 -1.79 5.72
C PRO A 35 2.95 -2.93 6.75
N GLY A 36 2.95 -4.18 6.30
CA GLY A 36 2.85 -5.35 7.17
C GLY A 36 1.43 -5.78 7.54
N ILE A 37 0.38 -5.00 7.23
CA ILE A 37 -1.01 -5.43 7.44
C ILE A 37 -1.78 -5.51 6.13
N SER A 38 -2.61 -6.55 5.94
CA SER A 38 -3.46 -6.63 4.75
C SER A 38 -4.61 -5.63 4.83
N CYS A 39 -5.13 -5.17 3.68
CA CYS A 39 -6.34 -4.33 3.65
C CYS A 39 -7.52 -4.99 4.38
N ALA A 40 -7.65 -6.31 4.25
CA ALA A 40 -8.68 -7.08 4.94
C ALA A 40 -8.44 -7.15 6.45
N GLY A 41 -7.18 -7.25 6.90
CA GLY A 41 -6.80 -7.24 8.32
C GLY A 41 -7.07 -5.88 8.97
N LEU A 42 -6.79 -4.78 8.25
CA LEU A 42 -7.13 -3.43 8.71
C LEU A 42 -8.66 -3.19 8.72
N LEU A 43 -9.38 -3.69 7.72
CA LEU A 43 -10.85 -3.62 7.73
C LEU A 43 -11.44 -4.48 8.86
N ASP A 44 -10.84 -5.63 9.17
CA ASP A 44 -11.22 -6.48 10.31
C ASP A 44 -10.98 -5.78 11.65
N TYR A 45 -9.89 -5.01 11.77
CA TYR A 45 -9.65 -4.15 12.93
C TYR A 45 -10.82 -3.19 13.14
N PHE A 46 -11.16 -2.41 12.12
CA PHE A 46 -12.27 -1.45 12.18
C PHE A 46 -13.60 -2.13 12.54
N LYS A 47 -13.90 -3.26 11.89
CA LYS A 47 -15.10 -4.08 12.19
C LYS A 47 -15.16 -4.55 13.63
N ARG A 48 -14.04 -4.97 14.22
CA ARG A 48 -14.01 -5.42 15.63
C ARG A 48 -14.30 -4.29 16.59
N ASN A 49 -13.81 -3.10 16.29
CA ASN A 49 -14.02 -1.92 17.14
C ASN A 49 -15.46 -1.43 17.09
N ILE A 50 -16.11 -1.50 15.92
CA ILE A 50 -17.56 -1.25 15.78
C ILE A 50 -18.40 -2.20 16.65
N THR A 51 -17.96 -3.45 16.82
CA THR A 51 -18.83 -4.54 17.31
C THR A 51 -18.62 -4.91 18.76
N LYS A 52 -17.42 -4.66 19.31
CA LYS A 52 -17.05 -5.05 20.67
C LYS A 52 -17.02 -3.92 21.69
N GLY A 53 -17.29 -2.68 21.28
CA GLY A 53 -17.30 -1.55 22.21
C GLY A 53 -15.98 -1.38 22.96
N SER A 54 -16.08 -1.05 24.25
CA SER A 54 -14.96 -0.78 25.16
C SER A 54 -13.98 -1.94 25.40
N SER A 55 -14.27 -3.16 24.91
CA SER A 55 -13.38 -4.33 25.00
C SER A 55 -12.43 -4.49 23.80
N SER A 56 -12.25 -3.43 23.01
CA SER A 56 -11.43 -3.42 21.81
C SER A 56 -9.93 -3.46 22.12
N MET A 57 -9.25 -4.34 21.38
CA MET A 57 -7.79 -4.45 21.27
C MET A 57 -7.23 -3.17 20.65
N SER A 58 -6.07 -2.70 21.11
CA SER A 58 -5.34 -1.61 20.46
C SER A 58 -4.92 -1.99 19.04
N PHE A 59 -4.57 -1.00 18.21
CA PHE A 59 -4.12 -1.29 16.85
C PHE A 59 -2.82 -2.10 16.86
N SER A 60 -1.85 -1.73 17.71
CA SER A 60 -0.58 -2.44 17.87
C SER A 60 -0.79 -3.92 18.20
N GLU A 61 -1.63 -4.23 19.20
CA GLU A 61 -1.95 -5.61 19.56
C GLU A 61 -2.66 -6.38 18.41
N HIS A 62 -3.54 -5.71 17.65
CA HIS A 62 -4.17 -6.35 16.49
C HIS A 62 -3.18 -6.55 15.33
N PHE A 63 -2.27 -5.60 15.12
CA PHE A 63 -1.21 -5.66 14.12
C PHE A 63 -0.27 -6.84 14.41
N ASP A 64 0.22 -6.96 15.64
CA ASP A 64 1.03 -8.10 16.08
C ASP A 64 0.32 -9.44 15.89
N ARG A 65 -1.00 -9.47 16.18
CA ARG A 65 -1.83 -10.65 15.94
C ARG A 65 -1.93 -11.00 14.45
N GLU A 66 -2.10 -10.02 13.57
CA GLU A 66 -2.13 -10.24 12.11
C GLU A 66 -0.77 -10.71 11.59
N GLN A 67 0.33 -10.15 12.11
CA GLN A 67 1.69 -10.59 11.77
C GLN A 67 1.96 -12.03 12.23
N ALA A 68 1.59 -12.38 13.46
CA ALA A 68 1.73 -13.74 13.98
C ALA A 68 0.87 -14.77 13.21
N LEU A 69 -0.26 -14.34 12.63
CA LEU A 69 -1.08 -15.21 11.79
C LEU A 69 -0.47 -15.44 10.41
N ARG A 70 0.28 -14.46 9.87
CA ARG A 70 0.99 -14.59 8.59
C ARG A 70 2.18 -15.53 8.68
N THR A 71 2.97 -15.44 9.76
CA THR A 71 4.16 -16.30 9.95
C THR A 71 3.82 -17.76 10.23
N LYS A 72 2.63 -18.04 10.77
CA LYS A 72 2.17 -19.41 11.07
C LYS A 72 1.61 -20.16 9.85
N VAL A 73 1.61 -19.57 8.65
CA VAL A 73 0.99 -20.19 7.45
C VAL A 73 1.75 -21.43 6.94
N ASP A 74 2.97 -21.70 7.40
CA ASP A 74 3.71 -22.91 6.99
C ASP A 74 3.34 -24.20 7.73
N ASN A 75 2.57 -24.16 8.82
CA ASN A 75 2.21 -25.39 9.54
C ASN A 75 0.76 -25.36 10.05
N HIS A 76 -0.06 -26.21 9.43
CA HIS A 76 -1.44 -26.55 9.78
C HIS A 76 -2.54 -25.52 9.42
N LYS A 77 -3.24 -25.86 8.33
CA LYS A 77 -4.53 -25.32 7.89
C LYS A 77 -5.59 -25.42 9.00
N LYS A 78 -5.67 -24.44 9.90
CA LYS A 78 -6.92 -24.11 10.59
C LYS A 78 -7.35 -22.72 10.12
N LYS A 79 -8.36 -22.66 9.26
CA LYS A 79 -9.07 -21.40 8.94
C LYS A 79 -9.49 -20.80 10.28
N ALA A 80 -8.78 -19.76 10.74
CA ALA A 80 -9.22 -19.00 11.89
C ALA A 80 -10.64 -18.52 11.57
N ARG A 81 -11.63 -18.96 12.38
CA ARG A 81 -13.04 -18.56 12.23
C ARG A 81 -13.06 -17.03 12.24
N ARG A 82 -13.23 -16.41 11.07
CA ARG A 82 -13.52 -14.97 10.96
C ARG A 82 -14.80 -14.74 11.77
N ARG A 83 -14.66 -14.08 12.93
CA ARG A 83 -15.79 -13.83 13.82
C ARG A 83 -16.74 -12.82 13.17
N PHE A 84 -18.02 -13.04 13.42
CA PHE A 84 -19.16 -12.41 12.78
C PHE A 84 -19.20 -10.89 13.04
N VAL A 85 -19.37 -10.09 11.97
CA VAL A 85 -19.81 -8.69 12.09
C VAL A 85 -21.34 -8.71 12.13
N PRO A 86 -22.01 -7.97 13.04
CA PRO A 86 -23.45 -7.77 13.01
C PRO A 86 -23.92 -7.41 11.59
N SER A 87 -24.99 -8.05 11.14
CA SER A 87 -25.46 -8.03 9.76
C SER A 87 -25.92 -6.65 9.24
N ASN A 88 -26.04 -5.65 10.12
CA ASN A 88 -26.61 -4.35 9.82
C ASN A 88 -25.59 -3.26 9.46
N ILE A 89 -24.28 -3.44 9.73
CA ILE A 89 -23.26 -2.44 9.40
C ILE A 89 -22.38 -2.94 8.26
N ARG A 90 -22.40 -2.19 7.16
CA ARG A 90 -21.58 -2.51 5.97
C ARG A 90 -20.31 -1.68 6.01
N VAL A 91 -19.17 -2.33 5.88
CA VAL A 91 -17.89 -1.65 5.67
C VAL A 91 -17.08 -2.36 4.60
N GLY A 92 -16.41 -1.57 3.76
CA GLY A 92 -15.59 -2.04 2.65
C GLY A 92 -14.43 -1.09 2.38
N HIS A 93 -13.59 -1.44 1.41
CA HIS A 93 -12.50 -0.58 0.94
C HIS A 93 -12.53 -0.42 -0.59
N GLY A 94 -12.05 0.71 -1.09
CA GLY A 94 -12.14 1.14 -2.48
C GLY A 94 -11.01 0.65 -3.38
N GLY A 95 -10.25 -0.36 -2.97
CA GLY A 95 -9.13 -0.91 -3.76
C GLY A 95 -8.01 -1.47 -2.91
N THR A 96 -7.61 -2.70 -3.22
CA THR A 96 -6.57 -3.43 -2.47
C THR A 96 -5.20 -2.77 -2.65
N LEU A 97 -4.47 -2.66 -1.55
CA LEU A 97 -3.01 -2.47 -1.50
C LEU A 97 -2.36 -3.77 -1.08
N ASP A 98 -1.15 -4.01 -1.59
CA ASP A 98 -0.29 -5.10 -1.16
C ASP A 98 0.00 -4.98 0.35
N VAL A 99 0.36 -6.10 0.98
CA VAL A 99 0.50 -6.16 2.43
C VAL A 99 1.65 -5.26 2.91
N GLU A 100 2.79 -5.32 2.22
CA GLU A 100 3.97 -4.49 2.49
C GLU A 100 3.88 -3.09 1.88
N ALA A 101 2.83 -2.77 1.13
CA ALA A 101 2.61 -1.42 0.63
C ALA A 101 1.95 -0.54 1.69
N ALA A 102 2.37 0.71 1.80
CA ALA A 102 1.74 1.69 2.69
C ALA A 102 0.83 2.66 1.92
N GLY A 103 0.11 3.50 2.66
CA GLY A 103 -0.52 4.72 2.12
C GLY A 103 -2.04 4.69 2.09
N VAL A 104 -2.61 5.53 1.22
CA VAL A 104 -4.06 5.83 1.19
C VAL A 104 -4.89 4.57 0.94
N LEU A 105 -5.79 4.23 1.86
CA LEU A 105 -6.80 3.20 1.65
C LEU A 105 -8.19 3.79 1.93
N VAL A 106 -8.98 4.01 0.88
CA VAL A 106 -10.33 4.53 1.03
C VAL A 106 -11.24 3.46 1.63
N PHE A 107 -11.84 3.76 2.77
CA PHE A 107 -12.88 2.99 3.42
C PHE A 107 -14.24 3.58 3.11
N GLY A 108 -15.26 2.73 3.13
CA GLY A 108 -16.65 3.15 3.04
C GLY A 108 -17.46 2.46 4.13
N ILE A 109 -18.34 3.22 4.78
CA ILE A 109 -19.28 2.73 5.78
C ILE A 109 -20.72 2.99 5.34
N ASN A 110 -21.57 1.98 5.52
CA ASN A 110 -22.98 1.96 5.17
C ASN A 110 -23.25 2.43 3.74
N ASN A 111 -23.81 3.63 3.54
CA ASN A 111 -24.11 4.13 2.19
C ASN A 111 -22.86 4.51 1.41
N GLY A 112 -21.75 4.85 2.09
CA GLY A 112 -20.47 5.11 1.44
C GLY A 112 -19.88 3.89 0.75
N CYS A 113 -20.27 2.66 1.15
CA CYS A 113 -19.87 1.44 0.43
C CYS A 113 -20.30 1.45 -1.05
N LYS A 114 -21.37 2.18 -1.40
CA LYS A 114 -21.83 2.31 -2.79
C LYS A 114 -20.90 3.17 -3.66
N GLN A 115 -20.18 4.11 -3.04
CA GLN A 115 -19.23 5.01 -3.73
C GLN A 115 -17.87 4.34 -3.99
N LEU A 116 -17.56 3.23 -3.32
CA LEU A 116 -16.27 2.54 -3.43
C LEU A 116 -15.93 2.08 -4.86
N GLY A 117 -16.94 1.88 -5.71
CA GLY A 117 -16.75 1.55 -7.13
C GLY A 117 -15.91 2.58 -7.87
N GLU A 118 -16.10 3.87 -7.58
CA GLU A 118 -15.38 4.98 -8.19
C GLU A 118 -13.89 4.94 -7.83
N TYR A 119 -13.55 4.56 -6.60
CA TYR A 119 -12.17 4.47 -6.12
C TYR A 119 -11.43 3.22 -6.62
N LEU A 120 -12.17 2.18 -7.05
CA LEU A 120 -11.58 1.00 -7.70
C LEU A 120 -11.02 1.38 -9.07
N VAL A 121 -11.78 2.13 -9.86
CA VAL A 121 -11.41 2.54 -11.24
C VAL A 121 -10.67 3.88 -11.30
N GLY A 122 -10.86 4.75 -10.30
CA GLY A 122 -10.32 6.10 -10.27
C GLY A 122 -8.80 6.15 -10.14
N GLY A 123 -8.27 7.36 -10.37
CA GLY A 123 -6.84 7.66 -10.37
C GLY A 123 -6.13 7.32 -9.06
N LYS A 124 -4.89 6.88 -9.15
CA LYS A 124 -4.02 6.52 -8.03
C LYS A 124 -2.60 6.98 -8.32
N SER A 125 -1.96 7.57 -7.32
CA SER A 125 -0.55 7.94 -7.37
C SER A 125 0.26 7.07 -6.43
N TYR A 126 1.45 6.66 -6.87
CA TYR A 126 2.34 5.79 -6.13
C TYR A 126 3.77 6.33 -6.13
N LEU A 127 4.45 6.16 -5.01
CA LEU A 127 5.89 6.22 -4.90
C LEU A 127 6.41 4.78 -4.77
N ALA A 128 7.21 4.34 -5.73
CA ALA A 128 7.68 2.96 -5.80
C ALA A 128 9.19 2.89 -5.97
N THR A 129 9.84 2.01 -5.22
CA THR A 129 11.29 1.76 -5.33
C THR A 129 11.53 0.39 -5.92
N GLY A 130 12.31 0.33 -6.99
CA GLY A 130 12.80 -0.90 -7.61
C GLY A 130 14.26 -1.16 -7.29
N LEU A 131 14.62 -2.44 -7.19
CA LEU A 131 15.99 -2.94 -7.14
C LEU A 131 16.29 -3.64 -8.46
N LEU A 132 17.35 -3.22 -9.15
CA LEU A 132 17.80 -3.83 -10.40
C LEU A 132 18.61 -5.12 -10.14
N GLY A 133 18.74 -5.95 -11.17
CA GLY A 133 19.54 -7.17 -11.14
C GLY A 133 18.86 -8.37 -10.48
N VAL A 134 17.61 -8.23 -10.01
CA VAL A 134 16.88 -9.30 -9.32
C VAL A 134 15.45 -9.37 -9.80
N ALA A 135 14.95 -10.56 -10.15
CA ALA A 135 13.52 -10.83 -10.29
C ALA A 135 13.06 -11.85 -9.26
N THR A 136 11.82 -11.70 -8.80
CA THR A 136 11.18 -12.60 -7.81
C THR A 136 9.86 -13.13 -8.33
N GLU A 137 9.36 -14.24 -7.77
CA GLU A 137 8.08 -14.86 -8.17
C GLU A 137 6.87 -13.92 -8.01
N SER A 138 6.90 -13.05 -6.99
CA SER A 138 5.83 -12.11 -6.65
C SER A 138 6.01 -10.72 -7.26
N TYR A 139 7.14 -10.49 -7.95
CA TYR A 139 7.60 -9.17 -8.42
C TYR A 139 7.78 -8.13 -7.29
N ASP A 140 7.88 -8.59 -6.05
CA ASP A 140 8.26 -7.81 -4.89
C ASP A 140 9.28 -8.55 -4.01
N ALA A 141 9.79 -7.85 -3.00
CA ALA A 141 10.79 -8.35 -2.06
C ALA A 141 10.32 -9.52 -1.17
N GLU A 142 9.02 -9.86 -1.13
CA GLU A 142 8.54 -11.00 -0.34
C GLU A 142 8.71 -12.34 -1.08
N GLY A 143 8.85 -12.31 -2.41
CA GLY A 143 8.95 -13.52 -3.24
C GLY A 143 10.34 -14.13 -3.28
N ASN A 144 10.39 -15.41 -3.61
CA ASN A 144 11.66 -16.09 -3.86
C ASN A 144 12.32 -15.50 -5.12
N VAL A 145 13.65 -15.41 -5.10
CA VAL A 145 14.44 -14.99 -6.25
C VAL A 145 14.32 -16.04 -7.36
N THR A 146 14.01 -15.58 -8.57
CA THR A 146 13.88 -16.41 -9.78
C THR A 146 14.99 -16.18 -10.78
N LEU A 147 15.58 -14.98 -10.78
CA LEU A 147 16.63 -14.57 -11.69
C LEU A 147 17.52 -13.53 -11.02
N LEU A 148 18.82 -13.68 -11.22
CA LEU A 148 19.82 -12.63 -11.04
C LEU A 148 20.29 -12.19 -12.43
N ALA A 149 20.42 -10.88 -12.65
CA ALA A 149 20.81 -10.30 -13.93
C ALA A 149 21.93 -9.27 -13.72
N ASP A 150 22.75 -9.08 -14.75
CA ASP A 150 23.79 -8.06 -14.74
C ASP A 150 23.17 -6.64 -14.70
N THR A 151 23.85 -5.74 -14.00
CA THR A 151 23.44 -4.34 -13.83
C THR A 151 24.53 -3.36 -14.24
N ALA A 152 25.74 -3.83 -14.59
CA ALA A 152 26.89 -2.97 -14.87
C ALA A 152 26.62 -1.97 -16.02
N SER A 153 25.82 -2.37 -17.01
CA SER A 153 25.48 -1.54 -18.16
C SER A 153 24.17 -0.74 -18.02
N VAL A 154 23.46 -0.86 -16.90
CA VAL A 154 22.15 -0.24 -16.71
C VAL A 154 22.31 1.14 -16.07
N ALA A 155 22.62 2.16 -16.88
CA ALA A 155 22.66 3.55 -16.42
C ALA A 155 21.26 4.10 -16.10
N GLY A 156 21.17 5.14 -15.28
CA GLY A 156 19.90 5.77 -14.94
C GLY A 156 19.20 6.40 -16.16
N SER A 157 19.97 6.84 -17.16
CA SER A 157 19.43 7.32 -18.44
C SER A 157 18.65 6.23 -19.20
N LYS A 158 19.12 4.97 -19.19
CA LYS A 158 18.38 3.86 -19.82
C LYS A 158 17.00 3.66 -19.19
N ILE A 159 16.88 3.88 -17.88
CA ILE A 159 15.58 3.83 -17.20
C ILE A 159 14.69 4.98 -17.70
N GLN A 160 15.24 6.20 -17.78
CA GLN A 160 14.51 7.36 -18.31
C GLN A 160 14.03 7.14 -19.75
N ASP A 161 14.88 6.56 -20.60
CA ASP A 161 14.57 6.29 -22.01
C ASP A 161 13.55 5.16 -22.18
N ALA A 162 13.47 4.22 -21.23
CA ALA A 162 12.51 3.13 -21.24
C ALA A 162 11.12 3.54 -20.73
N ILE A 163 11.04 4.52 -19.81
CA ILE A 163 9.79 4.96 -19.16
C ILE A 163 8.64 5.28 -20.14
N PRO A 164 8.85 5.97 -21.28
CA PRO A 164 7.76 6.30 -22.21
C PRO A 164 6.97 5.08 -22.72
N GLN A 165 7.55 3.88 -22.74
CA GLN A 165 6.88 2.64 -23.16
C GLN A 165 5.79 2.19 -22.18
N PHE A 166 5.81 2.71 -20.95
CA PHE A 166 4.92 2.34 -19.86
C PHE A 166 3.87 3.41 -19.56
N ILE A 167 3.74 4.44 -20.42
CA ILE A 167 2.77 5.54 -20.29
C ILE A 167 1.71 5.41 -21.38
N GLY A 168 0.46 5.72 -21.03
CA GLY A 168 -0.72 5.56 -21.88
C GLY A 168 -1.47 4.26 -21.58
N ASP A 169 -2.20 3.78 -22.58
CA ASP A 169 -2.90 2.51 -22.51
C ASP A 169 -1.94 1.37 -22.86
N ILE A 170 -1.60 0.58 -21.85
CA ILE A 170 -0.63 -0.51 -21.96
C ILE A 170 -1.29 -1.86 -21.66
N MET A 171 -0.71 -2.92 -22.21
CA MET A 171 -1.11 -4.29 -21.88
C MET A 171 -0.23 -4.80 -20.75
N GLN A 172 -0.82 -5.06 -19.60
CA GLN A 172 -0.09 -5.56 -18.43
C GLN A 172 -0.54 -6.98 -18.09
N ARG A 173 0.42 -7.87 -17.85
CA ARG A 173 0.15 -9.18 -17.25
C ARG A 173 0.08 -9.03 -15.73
N PRO A 174 -1.07 -9.35 -15.11
CA PRO A 174 -1.17 -9.35 -13.66
C PRO A 174 -0.21 -10.38 -13.03
N PRO A 175 0.38 -10.09 -11.86
CA PRO A 175 1.21 -11.05 -11.15
C PRO A 175 0.35 -12.19 -10.60
N ILE A 176 0.96 -13.34 -10.35
CA ILE A 176 0.28 -14.51 -9.76
C ILE A 176 -0.23 -14.17 -8.35
N TYR A 177 0.51 -13.37 -7.59
CA TYR A 177 0.09 -12.86 -6.28
C TYR A 177 -0.87 -11.67 -6.41
N SER A 178 -2.00 -11.88 -7.08
CA SER A 178 -3.03 -10.86 -7.29
C SER A 178 -4.42 -11.34 -6.86
N ALA A 179 -5.28 -10.36 -6.55
CA ALA A 179 -6.67 -10.61 -6.22
C ALA A 179 -7.55 -10.87 -7.46
N ILE A 180 -7.01 -11.15 -8.64
CA ILE A 180 -7.83 -11.51 -9.80
C ILE A 180 -8.43 -12.90 -9.61
N LYS A 181 -9.67 -13.12 -10.08
CA LYS A 181 -10.26 -14.47 -10.13
C LYS A 181 -9.96 -15.14 -11.47
N LEU A 182 -9.57 -16.41 -11.41
CA LEU A 182 -9.50 -17.35 -12.52
C LEU A 182 -10.28 -18.59 -12.09
N ASP A 183 -11.27 -19.01 -12.89
CA ASP A 183 -12.17 -20.13 -12.59
C ASP A 183 -12.78 -20.11 -11.17
N GLY A 184 -13.20 -18.93 -10.74
CA GLY A 184 -13.85 -18.73 -9.43
C GLY A 184 -12.90 -18.60 -8.23
N LYS A 185 -11.62 -18.96 -8.38
CA LYS A 185 -10.57 -18.90 -7.35
C LYS A 185 -9.63 -17.71 -7.59
N ARG A 186 -9.10 -17.08 -6.53
CA ARG A 186 -8.19 -15.93 -6.70
C ARG A 186 -6.77 -16.40 -7.08
N LEU A 187 -6.04 -15.66 -7.92
CA LEU A 187 -4.70 -16.06 -8.38
C LEU A 187 -3.71 -16.29 -7.21
N TYR A 188 -3.74 -15.43 -6.18
CA TYR A 188 -2.89 -15.64 -4.99
C TYR A 188 -3.20 -16.96 -4.24
N GLU A 189 -4.41 -17.51 -4.40
CA GLU A 189 -4.80 -18.78 -3.76
C GLU A 189 -4.21 -19.98 -4.48
N TYR A 190 -3.90 -19.87 -5.78
CA TYR A 190 -3.14 -20.90 -6.51
C TYR A 190 -1.67 -20.87 -6.09
N ALA A 191 -1.03 -19.70 -6.10
CA ALA A 191 0.38 -19.54 -5.69
C ALA A 191 0.62 -20.08 -4.27
N ARG A 192 -0.20 -19.67 -3.30
CA ARG A 192 -0.07 -20.15 -1.91
C ARG A 192 -0.43 -21.62 -1.73
N GLY A 193 -1.21 -22.19 -2.64
CA GLY A 193 -1.55 -23.60 -2.64
C GLY A 193 -0.48 -24.50 -3.26
N GLY A 194 0.53 -23.92 -3.93
CA GLY A 194 1.45 -24.66 -4.80
C GLY A 194 0.74 -25.30 -5.99
N GLU A 195 -0.44 -24.79 -6.37
CA GLU A 195 -1.26 -25.34 -7.44
C GLU A 195 -0.88 -24.72 -8.78
N ASN A 196 -0.80 -25.55 -9.82
CA ASN A 196 -0.62 -25.06 -11.18
C ASN A 196 -1.81 -24.20 -11.60
N ILE A 197 -1.53 -23.07 -12.26
CA ILE A 197 -2.57 -22.21 -12.80
C ILE A 197 -3.22 -22.95 -13.97
N PRO A 198 -4.55 -23.15 -13.98
CA PRO A 198 -5.23 -23.99 -14.97
C PRO A 198 -5.21 -23.40 -16.39
N THR A 199 -4.92 -22.11 -16.52
CA THR A 199 -4.90 -21.39 -17.79
C THR A 199 -3.93 -20.22 -17.72
N GLU A 200 -3.38 -19.81 -18.86
CA GLU A 200 -2.48 -18.66 -18.93
C GLU A 200 -3.15 -17.37 -18.41
N ILE A 201 -2.41 -16.59 -17.61
CA ILE A 201 -2.84 -15.27 -17.17
C ILE A 201 -2.77 -14.31 -18.36
N LYS A 202 -3.92 -14.03 -18.97
CA LYS A 202 -4.03 -13.10 -20.10
C LYS A 202 -3.66 -11.66 -19.68
N PRO A 203 -2.88 -10.93 -20.49
CA PRO A 203 -2.67 -9.49 -20.33
C PRO A 203 -3.98 -8.71 -20.37
N ARG A 204 -4.03 -7.58 -19.68
CA ARG A 204 -5.20 -6.69 -19.62
C ARG A 204 -4.78 -5.26 -19.95
N SER A 205 -5.66 -4.53 -20.62
CA SER A 205 -5.48 -3.10 -20.84
C SER A 205 -5.62 -2.36 -19.51
N VAL A 206 -4.64 -1.50 -19.23
CA VAL A 206 -4.61 -0.59 -18.08
C VAL A 206 -4.03 0.74 -18.53
N THR A 207 -4.42 1.83 -17.85
CA THR A 207 -3.94 3.17 -18.19
C THR A 207 -2.98 3.68 -17.13
N VAL A 208 -1.78 4.05 -17.56
CA VAL A 208 -0.76 4.74 -16.75
C VAL A 208 -0.65 6.16 -17.30
N SER A 209 -1.03 7.18 -16.53
CA SER A 209 -1.07 8.54 -17.03
C SER A 209 0.30 9.23 -17.03
N ASP A 210 1.18 8.89 -16.09
CA ASP A 210 2.50 9.52 -15.96
C ASP A 210 3.44 8.64 -15.13
N VAL A 211 4.72 8.59 -15.50
CA VAL A 211 5.78 7.93 -14.75
C VAL A 211 7.00 8.84 -14.75
N LYS A 212 7.57 9.10 -13.56
CA LYS A 212 8.77 9.94 -13.41
C LYS A 212 9.83 9.22 -12.61
N LEU A 213 11.05 9.17 -13.16
CA LEU A 213 12.24 8.78 -12.39
C LEU A 213 12.62 9.92 -11.44
N LEU A 214 12.47 9.68 -10.14
CA LEU A 214 12.84 10.65 -9.10
C LEU A 214 14.27 10.43 -8.60
N TYR A 215 14.69 9.16 -8.58
CA TYR A 215 15.96 8.75 -8.02
C TYR A 215 16.52 7.56 -8.77
N TYR A 216 17.83 7.55 -8.97
CA TYR A 216 18.60 6.37 -9.33
C TYR A 216 19.95 6.42 -8.61
N GLU A 217 20.44 5.27 -8.16
CA GLU A 217 21.78 5.13 -7.60
C GLU A 217 22.36 3.76 -7.93
N ASN A 218 23.56 3.78 -8.47
CA ASN A 218 24.41 2.61 -8.66
C ASN A 218 25.67 2.79 -7.83
N GLN A 219 25.80 1.99 -6.78
CA GLN A 219 26.93 2.12 -5.86
C GLN A 219 28.24 1.62 -6.46
N GLU A 220 28.20 0.75 -7.46
CA GLU A 220 29.39 0.19 -8.12
C GLU A 220 30.00 1.21 -9.09
N THR A 221 29.18 1.90 -9.86
CA THR A 221 29.65 2.95 -10.80
C THR A 221 29.74 4.33 -10.16
N GLY A 222 29.10 4.53 -9.01
CA GLY A 222 28.95 5.82 -8.35
C GLY A 222 27.91 6.73 -9.03
N GLU A 223 27.20 6.25 -10.06
CA GLU A 223 26.19 7.03 -10.76
C GLU A 223 25.00 7.33 -9.84
N LYS A 224 24.53 8.58 -9.88
CA LYS A 224 23.39 9.04 -9.09
C LYS A 224 22.57 10.06 -9.86
N ILE A 225 21.26 9.85 -9.92
CA ILE A 225 20.29 10.79 -10.50
C ILE A 225 19.30 11.20 -9.42
N GLY A 226 19.01 12.50 -9.36
CA GLY A 226 17.95 13.05 -8.52
C GLY A 226 18.18 12.86 -7.02
N ARG A 227 17.08 12.83 -6.27
CA ARG A 227 17.10 12.65 -4.81
C ARG A 227 16.03 11.64 -4.44
N GLN A 228 16.40 10.67 -3.61
CA GLN A 228 15.44 9.72 -3.08
C GLN A 228 14.41 10.47 -2.25
N VAL A 229 13.14 10.35 -2.62
CA VAL A 229 12.02 10.85 -1.81
C VAL A 229 11.80 9.85 -0.69
N MET A 230 12.15 10.28 0.52
CA MET A 230 11.84 9.56 1.74
C MET A 230 10.48 10.02 2.25
N LEU A 231 9.59 9.08 2.54
CA LEU A 231 8.34 9.40 3.22
C LEU A 231 8.60 9.42 4.75
N PRO A 232 8.05 10.39 5.50
CA PRO A 232 8.33 10.53 6.92
C PRO A 232 7.90 9.32 7.75
N THR A 233 8.61 9.07 8.85
CA THR A 233 8.36 7.93 9.76
C THR A 233 7.27 8.21 10.80
N ASP A 234 7.05 9.47 11.18
CA ASP A 234 6.01 9.90 12.14
C ASP A 234 5.16 11.03 11.52
N TYR A 235 3.89 10.76 11.22
CA TYR A 235 3.01 11.63 10.43
C TYR A 235 2.33 12.77 11.21
N ALA A 236 2.78 13.10 12.42
CA ALA A 236 2.13 14.11 13.27
C ALA A 236 2.54 15.57 12.95
N ASP A 237 3.80 15.78 12.54
CA ASP A 237 4.34 17.11 12.22
C ASP A 237 4.09 17.51 10.74
N TYR A 238 3.56 16.58 9.94
CA TYR A 238 3.30 16.73 8.50
C TYR A 238 2.20 17.75 8.16
N TYR A 239 1.36 18.11 9.14
CA TYR A 239 0.24 19.04 8.96
C TYR A 239 0.62 20.53 9.09
N ALA A 240 1.91 20.87 9.15
CA ALA A 240 2.36 22.25 9.18
C ALA A 240 3.45 22.48 8.13
N THR A 241 3.05 23.17 7.05
CA THR A 241 3.90 23.79 6.02
C THR A 241 4.42 22.88 4.90
N GLY A 242 4.27 23.41 3.68
CA GLY A 242 4.45 22.68 2.43
C GLY A 242 5.86 22.74 1.85
N ARG A 243 6.04 21.83 0.88
CA ARG A 243 7.21 21.63 0.02
C ARG A 243 8.41 21.00 0.73
N TYR A 244 8.60 19.71 0.41
CA TYR A 244 9.70 18.86 0.81
C TYR A 244 11.07 19.56 0.75
N GLU A 245 11.86 19.46 1.83
CA GLU A 245 13.29 19.13 1.76
C GLU A 245 13.72 18.35 3.02
N TRP A 246 14.46 17.24 2.84
CA TRP A 246 15.05 16.42 3.93
C TRP A 246 16.38 15.74 3.52
N GLN A 247 17.40 15.84 4.40
CA GLN A 247 18.53 14.90 4.69
C GLN A 247 19.07 15.25 6.11
N LYS A 248 19.59 14.36 6.97
CA LYS A 248 20.69 13.37 6.81
C LYS A 248 20.42 12.06 7.58
N LEU A 249 20.88 10.94 7.01
CA LEU A 249 20.98 9.63 7.67
C LEU A 249 22.31 9.51 8.44
N ALA A 250 22.24 9.07 9.70
CA ALA A 250 23.37 8.50 10.45
C ALA A 250 22.85 7.58 11.60
N GLY A 251 23.16 6.28 11.57
CA GLY A 251 22.97 5.36 12.71
C GLY A 251 21.81 4.34 12.60
N ALA A 252 21.92 3.23 13.35
CA ALA A 252 21.48 1.85 13.05
C ALA A 252 19.95 1.54 12.88
N PRO A 253 19.59 0.40 12.25
CA PRO A 253 18.21 0.02 11.94
C PRO A 253 17.37 -0.33 13.18
N VAL A 254 16.12 0.14 13.20
CA VAL A 254 15.13 -0.03 14.28
C VAL A 254 14.05 -1.03 13.84
N VAL A 255 13.55 -1.87 14.75
CA VAL A 255 12.46 -2.84 14.51
C VAL A 255 11.25 -2.11 13.88
N GLY A 256 10.83 -2.50 12.68
CA GLY A 256 9.82 -1.78 11.88
C GLY A 256 10.38 -0.94 10.72
N GLN A 257 11.70 -0.90 10.51
CA GLN A 257 12.30 -0.43 9.25
C GLN A 257 12.10 -1.46 8.13
N PRO A 258 12.14 -1.06 6.84
CA PRO A 258 11.98 -1.99 5.73
C PRO A 258 12.93 -3.17 5.93
N LEU A 259 12.43 -4.38 5.72
CA LEU A 259 13.31 -5.51 5.42
C LEU A 259 14.21 -5.01 4.28
N LEU A 260 15.49 -4.74 4.57
CA LEU A 260 16.52 -4.98 3.59
C LEU A 260 16.31 -6.43 3.25
N PRO A 261 15.81 -6.76 2.05
CA PRO A 261 15.91 -8.14 1.71
C PRO A 261 17.41 -8.36 1.46
N PHE A 262 17.88 -9.54 1.87
CA PHE A 262 19.12 -10.11 1.36
C PHE A 262 20.41 -9.63 2.05
N ALA A 263 20.73 -10.26 3.19
CA ALA A 263 22.13 -10.40 3.59
C ALA A 263 22.91 -11.09 2.44
N ASN A 264 24.08 -10.56 2.08
CA ASN A 264 25.02 -11.13 1.10
C ASN A 264 24.64 -11.04 -0.40
N GLN A 265 23.89 -10.02 -0.83
CA GLN A 265 23.82 -9.69 -2.26
C GLN A 265 24.84 -8.59 -2.63
N PRO A 266 25.38 -8.60 -3.87
CA PRO A 266 26.19 -7.50 -4.39
C PRO A 266 25.39 -6.19 -4.36
N THR A 267 26.11 -5.07 -4.35
CA THR A 267 25.58 -3.70 -4.37
C THR A 267 24.73 -3.43 -5.62
N ALA A 268 23.46 -3.82 -5.60
CA ALA A 268 22.56 -3.68 -6.74
C ALA A 268 22.01 -2.24 -6.89
N PRO A 269 21.92 -1.70 -8.12
CA PRO A 269 21.38 -0.37 -8.36
C PRO A 269 19.90 -0.25 -7.97
N LYS A 270 19.52 0.92 -7.46
CA LYS A 270 18.15 1.22 -7.00
C LYS A 270 17.59 2.38 -7.78
N PHE A 271 16.29 2.36 -8.03
CA PHE A 271 15.58 3.48 -8.63
C PHE A 271 14.25 3.73 -7.95
N GLN A 272 13.78 4.98 -7.98
CA GLN A 272 12.49 5.37 -7.42
C GLN A 272 11.65 6.10 -8.45
N LEU A 273 10.40 5.67 -8.60
CA LEU A 273 9.43 6.21 -9.53
C LEU A 273 8.26 6.87 -8.80
N LEU A 274 7.80 8.00 -9.33
CA LEU A 274 6.43 8.49 -9.12
C LEU A 274 5.57 7.99 -10.27
N ILE A 275 4.48 7.29 -9.96
CA ILE A 275 3.60 6.66 -10.94
C ILE A 275 2.17 7.16 -10.72
N ASN A 276 1.56 7.71 -11.76
CA ASN A 276 0.14 8.07 -11.80
C ASN A 276 -0.59 7.11 -12.73
N SER A 277 -1.71 6.54 -12.28
CA SER A 277 -2.39 5.46 -12.97
C SER A 277 -3.88 5.40 -12.68
N GLY A 278 -4.64 4.70 -13.53
CA GLY A 278 -6.04 4.36 -13.26
C GLY A 278 -6.20 3.12 -12.36
N GLY A 279 -7.41 2.57 -12.31
CA GLY A 279 -7.68 1.27 -11.70
C GLY A 279 -7.01 0.10 -12.42
N GLY A 280 -6.58 -0.89 -11.65
CA GLY A 280 -6.10 -2.18 -12.18
C GLY A 280 -4.62 -2.26 -12.54
N VAL A 281 -3.86 -1.16 -12.47
CA VAL A 281 -2.41 -1.17 -12.65
C VAL A 281 -1.71 -1.86 -11.48
N TYR A 282 -0.87 -2.83 -11.79
CA TYR A 282 0.07 -3.48 -10.88
C TYR A 282 1.43 -2.81 -10.97
N VAL A 283 1.78 -1.99 -9.99
CA VAL A 283 3.09 -1.30 -9.93
C VAL A 283 4.26 -2.29 -9.89
N ARG A 284 4.07 -3.45 -9.24
CA ARG A 284 5.03 -4.56 -9.24
C ARG A 284 5.36 -5.07 -10.63
N SER A 285 4.34 -5.30 -11.47
CA SER A 285 4.54 -5.69 -12.87
C SER A 285 5.25 -4.60 -13.65
N LEU A 286 4.86 -3.32 -13.47
CA LEU A 286 5.54 -2.20 -14.14
C LEU A 286 7.04 -2.16 -13.81
N ILE A 287 7.41 -2.33 -12.54
CA ILE A 287 8.82 -2.39 -12.12
C ILE A 287 9.53 -3.58 -12.75
N HIS A 288 8.91 -4.76 -12.73
CA HIS A 288 9.46 -5.97 -13.33
C HIS A 288 9.73 -5.79 -14.84
N ASP A 289 8.72 -5.31 -15.57
CA ASP A 289 8.77 -5.11 -17.01
C ASP A 289 9.79 -4.01 -17.39
N LEU A 290 9.91 -2.95 -16.58
CA LEU A 290 10.93 -1.92 -16.75
C LEU A 290 12.35 -2.50 -16.59
N GLY A 291 12.55 -3.41 -15.63
CA GLY A 291 13.81 -4.14 -15.47
C GLY A 291 14.20 -4.91 -16.73
N GLN A 292 13.23 -5.60 -17.35
CA GLN A 292 13.45 -6.31 -18.62
C GLN A 292 13.76 -5.33 -19.76
N ALA A 293 13.03 -4.22 -19.86
CA ALA A 293 13.19 -3.24 -20.93
C ALA A 293 14.58 -2.59 -20.94
N VAL A 294 15.23 -2.45 -19.78
CA VAL A 294 16.61 -1.94 -19.67
C VAL A 294 17.68 -3.02 -19.83
N GLY A 295 17.29 -4.24 -20.19
CA GLY A 295 18.21 -5.37 -20.44
C GLY A 295 18.70 -6.07 -19.17
N SER A 296 17.94 -6.00 -18.07
CA SER A 296 18.28 -6.61 -16.79
C SER A 296 17.02 -7.25 -16.16
N ALA A 297 16.96 -7.29 -14.84
CA ALA A 297 15.81 -7.67 -14.05
C ALA A 297 15.52 -6.59 -13.01
N ALA A 298 14.28 -6.50 -12.54
CA ALA A 298 13.95 -5.67 -11.39
C ALA A 298 12.84 -6.27 -10.52
N THR A 299 12.89 -5.93 -9.23
CA THR A 299 11.87 -6.28 -8.25
C THR A 299 11.51 -5.07 -7.39
N MET A 300 10.24 -4.97 -7.00
CA MET A 300 9.77 -3.86 -6.17
C MET A 300 10.15 -4.10 -4.70
N VAL A 301 10.85 -3.16 -4.09
CA VAL A 301 11.28 -3.24 -2.68
C VAL A 301 10.50 -2.30 -1.76
N SER A 302 9.79 -1.32 -2.31
CA SER A 302 8.93 -0.43 -1.53
C SER A 302 7.81 0.12 -2.40
N LEU A 303 6.63 0.29 -1.81
CA LEU A 303 5.47 0.89 -2.45
C LEU A 303 4.66 1.70 -1.45
N VAL A 304 4.36 2.96 -1.81
CA VAL A 304 3.41 3.78 -1.07
C VAL A 304 2.41 4.40 -2.03
N ARG A 305 1.11 4.18 -1.78
CA ARG A 305 0.05 4.89 -2.49
C ARG A 305 -0.15 6.27 -1.86
N THR A 306 0.34 7.30 -2.56
CA THR A 306 0.32 8.69 -2.10
C THR A 306 -1.04 9.36 -2.31
N SER A 307 -1.86 8.85 -3.23
CA SER A 307 -3.23 9.31 -3.43
C SER A 307 -4.16 8.20 -3.94
N GLN A 308 -5.46 8.36 -3.67
CA GLN A 308 -6.52 7.57 -4.28
C GLN A 308 -7.73 8.47 -4.56
N GLY A 309 -8.00 8.70 -5.84
CA GLY A 309 -8.89 9.77 -6.27
C GLY A 309 -8.39 11.12 -5.75
N PRO A 310 -9.28 11.97 -5.22
CA PRO A 310 -8.88 13.28 -4.67
C PRO A 310 -8.20 13.21 -3.30
N LEU A 311 -8.25 12.05 -2.64
CA LEU A 311 -7.79 11.88 -1.26
C LEU A 311 -6.29 11.56 -1.25
N ARG A 312 -5.53 12.37 -0.53
CA ARG A 312 -4.06 12.29 -0.45
C ARG A 312 -3.62 11.79 0.92
N LEU A 313 -2.53 11.01 0.92
CA LEU A 313 -1.91 10.44 2.13
C LEU A 313 -1.52 11.50 3.14
N ASP A 314 -1.21 12.67 2.62
CA ASP A 314 -0.46 13.71 3.28
C ASP A 314 -1.37 14.72 4.00
N ARG A 315 -2.69 14.58 3.80
CA ARG A 315 -3.71 15.54 4.25
C ARG A 315 -5.04 14.89 4.65
N ASP A 316 -5.45 13.83 3.96
CA ASP A 316 -6.83 13.37 3.96
C ASP A 316 -7.05 12.02 4.69
N THR A 317 -5.99 11.47 5.28
CA THR A 317 -6.04 10.17 5.97
C THR A 317 -6.09 10.30 7.48
N ILE A 318 -6.84 9.40 8.12
CA ILE A 318 -6.69 9.12 9.55
C ILE A 318 -5.77 7.91 9.79
N GLU A 319 -5.17 7.86 10.96
CA GLU A 319 -4.31 6.74 11.37
C GLU A 319 -5.14 5.53 11.82
N PRO A 320 -4.63 4.30 11.69
CA PRO A 320 -5.34 3.10 12.12
C PRO A 320 -5.77 3.13 13.59
N GLU A 321 -4.95 3.70 14.48
CA GLU A 321 -5.25 3.85 15.90
C GLU A 321 -6.50 4.71 16.14
N ASP A 322 -6.80 5.62 15.22
CA ASP A 322 -7.95 6.52 15.35
C ASP A 322 -9.27 5.82 14.96
N LEU A 323 -9.21 4.64 14.33
CA LEU A 323 -10.37 3.83 13.94
C LEU A 323 -11.17 3.26 15.12
N VAL A 324 -10.77 3.52 16.37
CA VAL A 324 -11.53 3.17 17.59
C VAL A 324 -12.42 4.32 18.10
N TYR A 325 -12.26 5.54 17.57
CA TYR A 325 -12.93 6.74 18.05
C TYR A 325 -13.98 7.25 17.06
N MET A 326 -15.23 7.39 17.49
CA MET A 326 -16.35 7.75 16.61
C MET A 326 -16.21 9.14 16.01
N ASP A 327 -15.87 10.12 16.84
CA ASP A 327 -15.77 11.52 16.42
C ASP A 327 -14.71 11.66 15.33
N ARG A 328 -13.59 10.93 15.45
CA ARG A 328 -12.51 10.90 14.46
C ARG A 328 -12.95 10.32 13.13
N VAL A 329 -13.69 9.20 13.14
CA VAL A 329 -14.23 8.63 11.90
C VAL A 329 -15.27 9.57 11.26
N LYS A 330 -16.12 10.20 12.07
CA LYS A 330 -17.13 11.17 11.60
C LYS A 330 -16.48 12.41 10.98
N GLU A 331 -15.48 12.98 11.65
CA GLU A 331 -14.66 14.07 11.15
C GLU A 331 -13.98 13.69 9.83
N ALA A 332 -13.41 12.48 9.74
CA ALA A 332 -12.77 12.00 8.53
C ALA A 332 -13.75 11.86 7.35
N ILE A 333 -14.99 11.43 7.62
CA ILE A 333 -16.05 11.37 6.60
C ILE A 333 -16.40 12.78 6.11
N HIS A 334 -16.68 13.71 7.02
CA HIS A 334 -16.99 15.09 6.64
C HIS A 334 -15.83 15.77 5.90
N HIS A 335 -14.59 15.52 6.32
CA HIS A 335 -13.39 16.01 5.65
C HIS A 335 -13.29 15.46 4.22
N ALA A 336 -13.46 14.15 4.05
CA ALA A 336 -13.45 13.52 2.73
C ALA A 336 -14.54 14.09 1.81
N ASP A 337 -15.77 14.26 2.32
CA ASP A 337 -16.87 14.87 1.57
C ASP A 337 -16.53 16.30 1.12
N SER A 338 -15.95 17.12 2.00
CA SER A 338 -15.50 18.48 1.68
C SER A 338 -14.42 18.50 0.59
N VAL A 339 -13.41 17.62 0.70
CA VAL A 339 -12.36 17.48 -0.31
C VAL A 339 -12.94 17.10 -1.67
N ILE A 340 -13.87 16.13 -1.71
CA ILE A 340 -14.51 15.67 -2.94
C ILE A 340 -15.34 16.78 -3.58
N GLN A 341 -16.14 17.50 -2.78
CA GLN A 341 -16.96 18.62 -3.27
C GLN A 341 -16.12 19.78 -3.80
N SER A 342 -14.93 20.03 -3.24
CA SER A 342 -14.06 21.14 -3.69
C SER A 342 -13.47 20.96 -5.10
N ILE A 343 -13.59 19.76 -5.68
CA ILE A 343 -13.00 19.39 -6.99
C ILE A 343 -14.10 19.22 -8.06
N GLN A 344 -15.37 19.19 -7.67
CA GLN A 344 -16.54 19.11 -8.55
C GLN A 344 -17.06 20.50 -8.91
#